data_AF-A0AAE5ZDR4-F1
#
_entry.id   AF-A0AAE5ZDR4-F1
#
_cell.length_a   1.000
_cell.length_b   1.000
_cell.length_c   1.000
_cell.angle_alpha   90.00
_cell.angle_beta   90.00
_cell.angle_gamma   90.00
#
_symmetry.space_group_name_H-M   'P 1'
#
loop_
_entity.id
_entity.type
_entity.pdbx_description
1 polymer ?
#
loop_
_entity_poly.entity_id
_entity_poly.type
_entity_poly.pdbx_seq_one_letter_code
_entity_poly.pdbx_strand_id
1 'polypeptide(L)'
;MSWRVGMRRRVSTDIDNGGSAFPTSFNRDYPNEIVGGMTLRDYFAAKVVVGDEIGVRYAEQLLGRAMPDYAAHPLANAIFWADARARLRYIEADAMLAAREAA
;
A
#
# COMPACT_ATOMS: atom_id res chain seq x y z
N MET A 1 -37.77 -15.09 10.72
CA MET A 1 -36.88 -13.96 10.39
C MET A 1 -35.48 -14.51 10.16
N SER A 2 -35.04 -14.55 8.90
CA SER A 2 -33.77 -15.17 8.48
C SER A 2 -32.69 -14.10 8.37
N TRP A 3 -31.63 -14.21 9.16
CA TRP A 3 -30.45 -13.34 9.10
C TRP A 3 -29.45 -13.95 8.10
N ARG A 4 -29.20 -13.29 6.97
CA ARG A 4 -28.11 -13.67 6.06
C ARG A 4 -26.78 -13.28 6.70
N VAL A 5 -26.00 -14.29 7.05
CA VAL A 5 -24.64 -14.16 7.54
C VAL A 5 -23.70 -13.80 6.39
N GLY A 6 -23.11 -12.62 6.52
CA GLY A 6 -21.82 -12.15 6.03
C GLY A 6 -21.15 -12.88 4.85
N MET A 7 -20.97 -12.13 3.76
CA MET A 7 -19.90 -12.34 2.78
C MET A 7 -18.58 -12.61 3.50
N ARG A 8 -18.12 -13.86 3.48
CA ARG A 8 -16.73 -14.17 3.77
C ARG A 8 -15.89 -13.57 2.65
N ARG A 9 -15.24 -12.42 2.91
CA ARG A 9 -14.09 -12.01 2.09
C ARG A 9 -13.06 -13.13 2.21
N ARG A 10 -12.81 -13.83 1.11
CA ARG A 10 -11.74 -14.83 1.03
C ARG A 10 -10.45 -14.06 1.30
N VAL A 11 -9.75 -14.38 2.39
CA VAL A 11 -8.40 -13.85 2.62
C VAL A 11 -7.51 -14.58 1.62
N SER A 12 -7.37 -14.03 0.42
CA SER A 12 -6.26 -14.40 -0.47
C SER A 12 -4.99 -13.83 0.15
N THR A 13 -3.92 -14.63 0.17
CA THR A 13 -2.57 -14.13 0.47
C THR A 13 -2.03 -13.25 -0.66
N ASP A 14 -2.74 -13.18 -1.78
CA ASP A 14 -2.44 -12.33 -2.90
C ASP A 14 -2.90 -10.90 -2.58
N ILE A 15 -1.95 -9.97 -2.58
CA ILE A 15 -2.21 -8.55 -2.48
C ILE A 15 -2.84 -8.10 -3.79
N ASP A 16 -4.04 -7.53 -3.74
CA ASP A 16 -4.65 -6.88 -4.91
C ASP A 16 -3.76 -5.72 -5.36
N ASN A 17 -3.19 -5.84 -6.55
CA ASN A 17 -2.31 -4.85 -7.14
C ASN A 17 -3.05 -3.92 -8.13
N GLY A 18 -4.33 -4.17 -8.39
CA GLY A 18 -5.17 -3.38 -9.30
C GLY A 18 -4.83 -3.51 -10.79
N GLY A 19 -3.91 -4.40 -11.16
CA GLY A 19 -3.40 -4.56 -12.52
C GLY A 19 -2.37 -3.51 -12.92
N SER A 20 -2.14 -3.33 -14.23
CA SER A 20 -1.20 -2.32 -14.75
C SER A 20 -1.73 -0.90 -14.53
N ALA A 21 -0.91 0.00 -13.98
CA ALA A 21 -1.27 1.40 -13.80
C ALA A 21 -1.41 2.17 -15.12
N PHE A 22 -0.64 1.76 -16.13
CA PHE A 22 -0.60 2.39 -17.45
C PHE A 22 -0.94 1.37 -18.53
N PRO A 23 -1.43 1.80 -19.70
CA PRO A 23 -1.62 0.92 -20.84
C PRO A 23 -0.33 0.17 -21.15
N THR A 24 -0.38 -1.15 -21.14
CA THR A 24 0.77 -1.98 -21.51
C THR A 24 0.94 -1.92 -23.02
N SER A 25 2.06 -1.37 -23.50
CA SER A 25 2.45 -1.55 -24.89
C SER A 25 2.82 -3.00 -25.11
N PHE A 26 1.97 -3.75 -25.81
CA PHE A 26 2.27 -5.13 -26.18
C PHE A 26 3.46 -5.14 -27.15
N ASN A 27 4.50 -5.92 -26.84
CA ASN A 27 5.48 -6.25 -27.85
C ASN A 27 4.79 -7.12 -28.91
N ARG A 28 4.76 -6.65 -30.15
CA ARG A 28 4.06 -7.36 -31.25
C ARG A 28 4.68 -8.74 -31.51
N ASP A 29 5.96 -8.91 -31.19
CA ASP A 29 6.71 -10.16 -31.37
C ASP A 29 6.56 -11.11 -30.17
N TYR A 30 6.11 -10.59 -29.03
CA TYR A 30 5.84 -11.36 -27.80
C TYR A 30 4.51 -10.88 -27.17
N PRO A 31 3.35 -11.19 -27.78
CA PRO A 31 2.05 -10.68 -27.35
C PRO A 31 1.63 -11.13 -25.94
N ASN A 32 2.32 -12.13 -25.38
CA ASN A 32 2.11 -12.66 -24.03
C ASN A 32 3.17 -12.18 -23.02
N GLU A 33 4.17 -11.39 -23.44
CA GLU A 33 5.10 -10.77 -22.52
C GLU A 33 4.57 -9.40 -22.10
N ILE A 34 4.09 -9.31 -20.86
CA ILE A 34 3.96 -8.02 -20.18
C ILE A 34 5.40 -7.54 -19.92
N VAL A 35 5.92 -6.67 -20.78
CA VAL A 35 7.27 -6.11 -20.68
C VAL A 35 7.30 -5.04 -19.58
N GLY A 36 7.13 -5.43 -18.33
CA GLY A 36 7.28 -4.58 -17.15
C GLY A 36 6.27 -3.43 -17.03
N GLY A 37 6.01 -3.00 -15.80
CA GLY A 37 5.11 -1.88 -15.53
C GLY A 37 4.89 -1.66 -14.04
N MET A 38 4.48 -0.44 -13.68
CA MET A 38 4.04 -0.12 -12.32
C MET A 38 2.62 -0.64 -12.13
N THR A 39 2.34 -1.33 -11.02
CA THR A 39 0.97 -1.74 -10.71
C THR A 39 0.12 -0.53 -10.32
N LEU A 40 -1.19 -0.60 -10.46
CA LEU A 40 -2.08 0.50 -10.07
C LEU A 40 -1.95 0.81 -8.56
N ARG A 41 -1.73 -0.23 -7.74
CA ARG A 41 -1.39 -0.10 -6.33
C ARG A 41 -0.12 0.72 -6.10
N ASP A 42 0.96 0.39 -6.83
CA ASP A 42 2.24 1.10 -6.71
C ASP A 42 2.12 2.54 -7.20
N TYR A 43 1.33 2.78 -8.24
CA TYR A 43 1.03 4.12 -8.73
C TYR A 43 0.29 4.95 -7.68
N PHE A 44 -0.74 4.40 -7.05
CA PHE A 44 -1.43 5.09 -5.96
C PHE A 44 -0.49 5.35 -4.79
N ALA A 45 0.30 4.35 -4.37
CA ALA A 45 1.26 4.51 -3.28
C ALA A 45 2.29 5.62 -3.58
N ALA A 46 2.75 5.75 -4.82
CA ALA A 46 3.66 6.82 -5.26
C ALA A 46 2.99 8.21 -5.29
N LYS A 47 1.67 8.27 -5.51
CA LYS A 47 0.90 9.53 -5.60
C LYS A 47 0.35 9.99 -4.25
N VAL A 48 0.23 9.11 -3.27
CA VAL A 48 -0.22 9.46 -1.92
C VAL A 48 0.80 10.41 -1.28
N VAL A 49 0.30 11.56 -0.84
CA VAL A 49 1.05 12.55 -0.07
C VAL A 49 0.77 12.29 1.41
N VAL A 50 1.67 11.55 2.05
CA VAL A 50 1.68 11.41 3.51
C VAL A 50 2.33 12.67 4.09
N GLY A 51 1.57 13.42 4.88
CA GLY A 51 2.09 14.58 5.61
C GLY A 51 3.20 14.20 6.60
N ASP A 52 4.08 15.15 6.89
CA ASP A 52 5.18 14.97 7.86
C ASP A 52 4.69 14.93 9.31
N GLU A 53 3.43 15.28 9.57
CA GLU A 53 2.83 15.36 10.90
C GLU A 53 2.25 14.02 11.42
N ILE A 54 2.81 12.88 11.01
CA ILE A 54 2.41 11.61 11.63
C ILE A 54 2.84 11.63 13.10
N GLY A 55 1.87 11.67 14.02
CA GLY A 55 2.16 11.62 15.45
C GLY A 55 2.85 10.31 15.86
N VAL A 56 3.82 10.40 16.78
CA VAL A 56 4.65 9.25 17.23
C VAL A 56 3.80 8.05 17.64
N ARG A 57 2.77 8.24 18.48
CA ARG A 57 1.92 7.13 18.96
C ARG A 57 1.23 6.38 17.83
N TYR A 58 0.83 7.10 16.77
CA TYR A 58 0.22 6.49 15.59
C TYR A 58 1.25 5.68 14.80
N ALA A 59 2.45 6.21 14.58
CA ALA A 59 3.52 5.50 13.88
C ALA A 59 3.95 4.22 14.63
N GLU A 60 4.03 4.27 15.96
CA GLU A 60 4.36 3.10 16.78
C GLU A 60 3.28 2.02 16.70
N GLN A 61 1.99 2.40 16.73
CA GLN A 61 0.88 1.46 16.54
C GLN A 61 0.87 0.87 15.12
N LEU A 62 1.18 1.69 14.12
CA LEU A 62 1.23 1.27 12.71
C LEU A 62 2.32 0.24 12.45
N LEU A 63 3.49 0.41 13.09
CA LEU A 63 4.66 -0.46 12.90
C LEU A 63 4.79 -1.56 13.95
N GLY A 64 4.02 -1.51 15.04
CA GLY A 64 4.12 -2.47 16.15
C GLY A 64 5.44 -2.43 16.90
N ARG A 65 6.16 -1.30 16.85
CA ARG A 65 7.45 -1.10 17.53
C ARG A 65 7.60 0.33 18.01
N ALA A 66 8.32 0.53 19.11
CA ALA A 66 8.61 1.86 19.64
C ALA A 66 9.52 2.66 18.70
N MET A 67 9.36 3.98 18.71
CA MET A 67 10.22 4.89 17.97
C MET A 67 11.63 4.89 18.60
N PRO A 68 12.70 4.65 17.82
CA PRO A 68 14.07 4.77 18.33
C PRO A 68 14.37 6.22 18.73
N ASP A 69 15.10 6.40 19.82
CA ASP A 69 15.58 7.74 20.21
C ASP A 69 16.49 8.32 19.12
N TYR A 70 16.23 9.56 18.70
CA TYR A 70 16.97 10.20 17.61
C TYR A 70 18.40 10.55 18.02
N ALA A 71 18.60 11.02 19.26
CA ALA A 71 19.91 11.44 19.73
C ALA A 71 20.88 10.26 19.85
N ALA A 72 20.40 9.11 20.34
CA ALA A 72 21.19 7.90 20.46
C ALA A 72 21.31 7.12 19.14
N HIS A 73 20.25 7.09 18.31
CA HIS A 73 20.15 6.20 17.15
C HIS A 73 19.52 6.88 15.91
N PRO A 74 20.19 7.88 15.30
CA PRO A 74 19.60 8.69 14.24
C PRO A 74 19.21 7.89 12.98
N LEU A 75 20.01 6.90 12.57
CA LEU A 75 19.69 6.06 11.41
C LEU A 75 18.47 5.17 11.67
N ALA A 76 18.37 4.57 12.87
CA ALA A 76 17.22 3.74 13.23
C ALA A 76 15.93 4.57 13.31
N ASN A 77 16.01 5.80 13.80
CA ASN A 77 14.90 6.75 13.81
C ASN A 77 14.47 7.13 12.37
N ALA A 78 15.41 7.40 11.47
CA ALA A 78 15.11 7.69 10.07
C ALA A 78 14.41 6.51 9.36
N ILE A 79 14.89 5.28 9.59
CA ILE A 79 14.26 4.05 9.06
C ILE A 79 12.84 3.88 9.62
N PHE A 80 12.63 4.12 10.93
CA PHE A 80 11.30 4.09 11.54
C PHE A 80 10.31 5.01 10.82
N TRP A 81 10.69 6.26 10.56
CA TRP A 81 9.80 7.19 9.86
C TRP A 81 9.62 6.86 8.38
N ALA A 82 10.64 6.31 7.71
CA ALA A 82 10.50 5.81 6.35
C ALA A 82 9.50 4.65 6.27
N ASP A 83 9.59 3.68 7.18
CA ASP A 83 8.68 2.53 7.26
C ASP A 83 7.24 2.98 7.52
N ALA A 84 7.02 3.88 8.48
CA ALA A 84 5.68 4.38 8.81
C ALA A 84 5.02 5.05 7.60
N ARG A 85 5.79 5.91 6.90
CA ARG A 85 5.37 6.61 5.70
C ARG A 85 5.10 5.67 4.52
N ALA A 86 5.91 4.63 4.34
CA ALA A 86 5.68 3.62 3.30
C ALA A 86 4.42 2.81 3.60
N ARG A 87 4.23 2.38 4.85
CA ARG A 87 3.07 1.60 5.27
C ARG A 87 1.77 2.36 5.06
N LEU A 88 1.73 3.65 5.42
CA LEU A 88 0.54 4.48 5.23
C LEU A 88 0.18 4.67 3.75
N ARG A 89 1.18 4.92 2.88
CA ARG A 89 0.97 5.02 1.42
C ARG A 89 0.27 3.78 0.85
N TYR A 90 0.71 2.59 1.28
CA TYR A 90 0.09 1.36 0.81
C TYR A 90 -1.29 1.11 1.41
N ILE A 91 -1.55 1.52 2.67
CA ILE A 91 -2.91 1.47 3.24
C ILE A 91 -3.88 2.34 2.42
N GLU A 92 -3.46 3.55 2.06
CA GLU A 92 -4.29 4.45 1.25
C GLU A 92 -4.46 3.94 -0.18
N ALA A 93 -3.41 3.40 -0.79
CA ALA A 93 -3.49 2.75 -2.11
C ALA A 93 -4.49 1.58 -2.11
N ASP A 94 -4.42 0.73 -1.09
CA ASP A 94 -5.35 -0.41 -0.93
C ASP A 94 -6.79 0.09 -0.73
N ALA A 95 -6.99 1.20 -0.02
CA ALA A 95 -8.31 1.83 0.13
C ALA A 95 -8.85 2.38 -1.20
N MET A 96 -8.00 2.97 -2.05
CA MET A 96 -8.40 3.47 -3.37
C MET A 96 -8.82 2.33 -4.31
N LEU A 97 -8.10 1.19 -4.28
CA LEU A 97 -8.47 -0.01 -5.03
C LEU A 97 -9.83 -0.54 -4.58
N ALA A 98 -10.03 -0.69 -3.27
CA ALA A 98 -11.29 -1.15 -2.71
C ALA A 98 -12.47 -0.21 -3.07
N ALA A 99 -12.25 1.11 -3.08
CA ALA A 99 -13.26 2.08 -3.47
C ALA A 99 -13.66 1.96 -4.95
N ARG A 100 -12.69 1.65 -5.83
CA ARG A 100 -12.94 1.42 -7.26
C ARG A 100 -13.78 0.18 -7.51
N GLU A 101 -13.55 -0.92 -6.78
CA GLU A 101 -14.35 -2.15 -6.95
C GLU A 101 -15.81 -1.99 -6.51
N ALA A 102 -16.08 -1.03 -5.64
CA ALA A 102 -17.42 -0.75 -5.11
C ALA A 102 -18.25 0.20 -5.98
N ALA A 103 -17.67 0.79 -7.03
CA ALA A 103 -18.30 1.73 -7.96
C ALA A 103 -18.84 1.02 -9.20
#